data_AF-A0A4V1S9U8-F1
#
_entry.id   AF-A0A4V1S9U8-F1
#
_cell.length_a   1.000
_cell.length_b   1.000
_cell.length_c   1.000
_cell.angle_alpha   90.00
_cell.angle_beta   90.00
_cell.angle_gamma   90.00
#
_symmetry.space_group_name_H-M   'P 1'
#
loop_
_entity.id
_entity.type
_entity.pdbx_description
1 polymer ?
#
loop_
_entity_poly.entity_id
_entity_poly.type
_entity_poly.pdbx_seq_one_letter_code
_entity_poly.pdbx_strand_id
1 'polypeptide(L)'
;MAAAAPERPTYRTIPILALSTSELEALSKSMKLSLSGADMEAVRAYYQEQGREPTDVELEVIAQTWSEHCKHRIFSARIQHTRDGKTEEIDGIFKTFIRKISLGIMDSKPGFVLSAFTDNAGFIEIDPGLAACLKVETHNHPSAIEPYAGANTGLGGVIRDILGAGKGAKPVASLDVFCFGRPDTKPEQIRAKDVIHPLGVMRGVVRGVRDYGNRMGIPTVGGAIQFDDTFCYNPLVFCGTAGVIPSSEIAKEVIPGHLIIA
;
A
#
# COMPACT_ATOMS: atom_id res chain seq x y z
N MET A 1 41.10 22.51 -3.69
CA MET A 1 40.92 21.04 -3.63
C MET A 1 40.33 20.62 -4.95
N ALA A 2 41.04 19.81 -5.74
CA ALA A 2 40.49 19.25 -6.97
C ALA A 2 39.29 18.37 -6.62
N ALA A 3 38.15 18.60 -7.27
CA ALA A 3 37.00 17.71 -7.16
C ALA A 3 37.44 16.31 -7.56
N ALA A 4 37.27 15.34 -6.67
CA ALA A 4 37.54 13.94 -6.98
C ALA A 4 36.75 13.56 -8.24
N ALA A 5 37.38 12.85 -9.17
CA ALA A 5 36.71 12.32 -10.34
C ALA A 5 35.45 11.54 -9.90
N PRO A 6 34.32 11.66 -10.62
CA PRO A 6 33.09 10.98 -10.21
C PRO A 6 33.38 9.48 -10.08
N GLU A 7 33.06 8.92 -8.91
CA GLU A 7 33.11 7.48 -8.69
C GLU A 7 32.35 6.78 -9.82
N ARG A 8 32.85 5.61 -10.23
CA ARG A 8 32.20 4.80 -11.26
C ARG A 8 30.70 4.67 -10.95
N PRO A 9 29.81 4.82 -11.95
CA PRO A 9 28.39 4.67 -11.72
C PRO A 9 28.08 3.32 -11.07
N THR A 10 27.33 3.34 -9.97
CA THR A 10 26.99 2.16 -9.15
C THR A 10 25.80 1.36 -9.71
N TYR A 11 25.45 1.60 -10.98
CA TYR A 11 24.33 0.94 -11.66
C TYR A 11 24.83 0.10 -12.84
N ARG A 12 23.97 -0.81 -13.31
CA ARG A 12 24.24 -1.64 -14.49
C ARG A 12 23.27 -1.26 -15.60
N THR A 13 23.77 -1.19 -16.82
CA THR A 13 22.92 -1.10 -18.01
C THR A 13 22.39 -2.50 -18.35
N ILE A 14 21.09 -2.61 -18.60
CA ILE A 14 20.43 -3.89 -18.85
C ILE A 14 19.99 -3.94 -20.31
N PRO A 15 20.59 -4.81 -21.15
CA PRO A 15 20.30 -4.86 -22.57
C PRO A 15 18.93 -5.52 -22.82
N ILE A 16 17.90 -4.72 -23.06
CA ILE A 16 16.54 -5.19 -23.35
C ILE A 16 16.09 -4.90 -24.79
N LEU A 17 16.72 -3.94 -25.48
CA LEU A 17 16.21 -3.43 -26.76
C LEU A 17 16.12 -4.49 -27.86
N ALA A 18 17.06 -5.44 -27.87
CA ALA A 18 17.15 -6.52 -28.86
C ALA A 18 16.53 -7.84 -28.39
N LEU A 19 16.08 -7.93 -27.13
CA LEU A 19 15.54 -9.17 -26.59
C LEU A 19 14.18 -9.47 -27.19
N SER A 20 13.94 -10.73 -27.51
CA SER A 20 12.61 -11.28 -27.84
C SER A 20 11.70 -11.30 -26.61
N THR A 21 10.40 -11.51 -26.80
CA THR A 21 9.41 -11.57 -25.71
C THR A 21 9.75 -12.64 -24.67
N SER A 22 10.17 -13.83 -25.09
CA SER A 22 10.56 -14.91 -24.18
C SER A 22 11.84 -14.59 -23.40
N GLU A 23 12.79 -13.89 -24.00
CA GLU A 23 14.01 -13.42 -23.33
C GLU A 23 13.69 -12.31 -22.31
N LEU A 24 12.76 -11.41 -22.62
CA LEU A 24 12.27 -10.39 -21.69
C LEU A 24 11.58 -11.03 -20.47
N GLU A 25 10.74 -12.05 -20.69
CA GLU A 25 10.11 -12.79 -19.60
C GLU A 25 11.13 -13.52 -18.72
N ALA A 26 12.12 -14.17 -19.34
CA ALA A 26 13.21 -14.82 -18.62
C ALA A 26 14.03 -13.81 -17.80
N LEU A 27 14.31 -12.64 -18.37
CA LEU A 27 14.99 -11.54 -17.69
C LEU A 27 14.18 -11.06 -16.48
N SER A 28 12.90 -10.73 -16.66
CA SER A 28 11.99 -10.32 -15.58
C SER A 28 11.99 -11.33 -14.44
N LYS A 29 11.95 -12.63 -14.75
CA LYS A 29 12.00 -13.71 -13.76
C LYS A 29 13.35 -13.77 -13.03
N SER A 30 14.46 -13.66 -13.75
CA SER A 30 15.81 -13.73 -13.16
C SER A 30 16.11 -12.54 -12.25
N MET A 31 15.63 -11.35 -12.63
CA MET A 31 15.76 -10.12 -11.86
C MET A 31 14.67 -9.96 -10.79
N LYS A 32 13.67 -10.85 -10.75
CA LYS A 32 12.52 -10.82 -9.83
C LYS A 32 11.65 -9.56 -9.95
N LEU A 33 11.58 -8.98 -11.14
CA LEU A 33 10.81 -7.75 -11.40
C LEU A 33 9.29 -7.96 -11.28
N SER A 34 8.82 -9.21 -11.39
CA SER A 34 7.39 -9.55 -11.37
C SER A 34 6.58 -8.81 -12.45
N LEU A 35 7.23 -8.37 -13.52
CA LEU A 35 6.62 -7.79 -14.71
C LEU A 35 6.25 -8.91 -15.68
N SER A 36 5.03 -8.85 -16.23
CA SER A 36 4.61 -9.80 -17.27
C SER A 36 5.37 -9.56 -18.59
N GLY A 37 5.28 -10.50 -19.54
CA GLY A 37 5.86 -10.31 -20.88
C GLY A 37 5.36 -9.04 -21.56
N ALA A 38 4.05 -8.76 -21.49
CA ALA A 38 3.45 -7.55 -22.03
C ALA A 38 3.95 -6.28 -21.32
N ASP A 39 4.15 -6.31 -20.00
CA ASP A 39 4.71 -5.17 -19.27
C ASP A 39 6.15 -4.91 -19.73
N MET A 40 6.97 -5.96 -19.86
CA MET A 40 8.36 -5.85 -20.34
C MET A 40 8.47 -5.39 -21.79
N GLU A 41 7.54 -5.79 -22.66
CA GLU A 41 7.46 -5.31 -24.05
C GLU A 41 7.16 -3.81 -24.10
N ALA A 42 6.25 -3.32 -23.26
CA ALA A 42 5.96 -1.89 -23.15
C ALA A 42 7.19 -1.11 -22.66
N VAL A 43 7.92 -1.65 -21.67
CA VAL A 43 9.18 -1.08 -21.21
C VAL A 43 10.22 -1.05 -22.32
N ARG A 44 10.42 -2.15 -23.04
CA ARG A 44 11.33 -2.21 -24.21
C ARG A 44 10.95 -1.18 -25.26
N ALA A 45 9.67 -1.06 -25.60
CA ALA A 45 9.20 -0.10 -26.60
C ALA A 45 9.53 1.35 -26.20
N TYR A 46 9.31 1.71 -24.94
CA TYR A 46 9.71 3.03 -24.41
C TYR A 46 11.21 3.28 -24.57
N TYR A 47 12.06 2.32 -24.18
CA TYR A 47 13.51 2.49 -24.27
C TYR A 47 14.04 2.46 -25.72
N GLN A 48 13.35 1.75 -26.63
CA GLN A 48 13.62 1.82 -28.07
C GLN A 48 13.36 3.23 -28.61
N GLU A 49 12.25 3.86 -28.21
CA GLU A 49 11.95 5.26 -28.57
C GLU A 49 12.99 6.23 -28.01
N GLN A 50 13.45 6.01 -26.78
CA GLN A 50 14.51 6.82 -26.17
C GLN A 50 15.91 6.57 -26.76
N GLY A 51 16.07 5.54 -27.61
CA GLY A 51 17.34 5.19 -28.25
C GLY A 51 18.44 4.76 -27.27
N ARG A 52 18.07 4.22 -26.09
CA ARG A 52 19.04 3.77 -25.08
C ARG A 52 18.52 2.59 -24.27
N GLU A 53 19.44 1.83 -23.70
CA GLU A 53 19.12 0.80 -22.72
C GLU A 53 18.73 1.42 -21.34
N PRO A 54 17.85 0.76 -20.57
CA PRO A 54 17.61 1.12 -19.19
C PRO A 54 18.77 0.73 -18.28
N THR A 55 18.82 1.39 -17.12
CA THR A 55 19.60 0.92 -15.96
C THR A 55 18.80 -0.10 -15.14
N ASP A 56 19.48 -0.90 -14.34
CA ASP A 56 18.84 -1.78 -13.37
C ASP A 56 17.99 -1.01 -12.34
N VAL A 57 18.43 0.18 -11.94
CA VAL A 57 17.65 1.08 -11.07
C VAL A 57 16.34 1.52 -11.72
N GLU A 58 16.37 1.93 -13.00
CA GLU A 58 15.16 2.33 -13.71
C GLU A 58 14.17 1.17 -13.88
N LEU A 59 14.66 -0.04 -14.18
CA LEU A 59 13.82 -1.22 -14.26
C LEU A 59 13.19 -1.57 -12.91
N GLU A 60 13.93 -1.45 -11.81
CA GLU A 60 13.40 -1.69 -10.48
C GLU A 60 12.30 -0.67 -10.11
N VAL A 61 12.50 0.62 -10.43
CA VAL A 61 11.47 1.64 -10.21
C VAL A 61 10.19 1.31 -10.99
N ILE A 62 10.32 0.88 -12.26
CA ILE A 62 9.16 0.48 -13.07
C ILE A 62 8.48 -0.75 -12.45
N ALA A 63 9.26 -1.78 -12.08
CA ALA A 63 8.75 -3.01 -11.45
C ALA A 63 7.92 -2.72 -10.18
N GLN A 64 8.45 -1.89 -9.28
CA GLN A 64 7.74 -1.53 -8.06
C GLN A 64 6.48 -0.72 -8.35
N THR A 65 6.56 0.30 -9.21
CA THR A 65 5.43 1.20 -9.50
C THR A 65 4.31 0.55 -10.32
N TRP A 66 4.62 -0.50 -11.10
CA TRP A 66 3.64 -1.23 -11.92
C TRP A 66 3.11 -2.52 -11.26
N SER A 67 3.62 -2.85 -10.07
CA SER A 67 3.12 -3.96 -9.26
C SER A 67 1.63 -3.83 -8.95
N GLU A 68 0.95 -4.95 -8.67
CA GLU A 68 -0.46 -4.93 -8.26
C GLU A 68 -0.66 -4.08 -7.00
N HIS A 69 0.26 -4.18 -6.04
CA HIS A 69 0.21 -3.46 -4.77
C HIS A 69 0.26 -1.94 -4.95
N CYS A 70 1.05 -1.43 -5.91
CA CYS A 70 1.15 0.01 -6.14
C CYS A 70 0.11 0.51 -7.14
N LYS A 71 -0.10 -0.21 -8.26
CA LYS A 71 -0.93 0.26 -9.36
C LYS A 71 -2.41 -0.06 -9.19
N HIS A 72 -2.76 -1.01 -8.31
CA HIS A 72 -4.13 -1.43 -8.05
C HIS A 72 -4.86 -1.83 -9.35
N ARG A 73 -4.24 -2.72 -10.15
CA ARG A 73 -4.73 -3.05 -11.51
C ARG A 73 -6.09 -3.72 -11.42
N ILE A 74 -6.31 -4.60 -10.45
CA ILE A 74 -7.60 -5.28 -10.23
C ILE A 74 -8.70 -4.25 -9.92
N PHE A 75 -8.42 -3.27 -9.06
CA PHE A 75 -9.41 -2.24 -8.69
C PHE A 75 -9.75 -1.29 -9.84
N SER A 76 -8.88 -1.21 -10.85
CA SER A 76 -9.04 -0.39 -12.05
C SER A 76 -9.52 -1.20 -13.28
N ALA A 77 -9.56 -2.53 -13.17
CA ALA A 77 -9.87 -3.40 -14.30
C ALA A 77 -11.32 -3.29 -14.73
N ARG A 78 -11.56 -3.45 -16.04
CA ARG A 78 -12.90 -3.75 -16.56
C ARG A 78 -13.20 -5.21 -16.34
N ILE A 79 -14.32 -5.49 -15.68
CA ILE A 79 -14.71 -6.84 -15.30
C ILE A 79 -16.07 -7.13 -15.93
N GLN A 80 -16.09 -8.08 -16.87
CA GLN A 80 -17.33 -8.66 -17.37
C GLN A 80 -17.56 -9.97 -16.65
N HIS A 81 -18.76 -10.18 -16.10
CA HIS A 81 -19.11 -11.47 -15.52
C HIS A 81 -20.60 -11.77 -15.68
N THR A 82 -20.93 -13.06 -15.63
CA THR A 82 -22.30 -13.56 -15.75
C THR A 82 -22.71 -14.26 -14.47
N ARG A 83 -23.83 -13.85 -13.90
CA ARG A 83 -24.46 -14.49 -12.75
C ARG A 83 -25.95 -14.65 -12.99
N ASP A 84 -26.48 -15.84 -12.73
CA ASP A 84 -27.91 -16.16 -12.91
C ASP A 84 -28.45 -15.79 -14.30
N GLY A 85 -27.64 -16.01 -15.35
CA GLY A 85 -27.97 -15.70 -16.74
C GLY A 85 -27.91 -14.22 -17.12
N LYS A 86 -27.52 -13.33 -16.20
CA LYS A 86 -27.32 -11.90 -16.46
C LYS A 86 -25.85 -11.57 -16.54
N THR A 87 -25.44 -10.96 -17.63
CA THR A 87 -24.08 -10.44 -17.80
C THR A 87 -24.04 -8.98 -17.39
N GLU A 88 -23.10 -8.63 -16.52
CA GLU A 88 -22.80 -7.25 -16.17
C GLU A 88 -21.34 -6.91 -16.45
N GLU A 89 -21.11 -5.63 -16.76
CA GLU A 89 -19.78 -5.04 -16.95
C GLU A 89 -19.56 -3.99 -15.87
N ILE A 90 -18.44 -4.12 -15.16
CA ILE A 90 -17.98 -3.22 -14.11
C ILE A 90 -16.76 -2.48 -14.64
N ASP A 91 -16.84 -1.15 -14.76
CA ASP A 91 -15.73 -0.28 -15.14
C ASP A 91 -14.94 0.14 -13.90
N GLY A 92 -14.05 -0.74 -13.42
CA GLY A 92 -13.23 -0.55 -12.23
C GLY A 92 -14.04 -0.68 -10.93
N ILE A 93 -13.62 -1.60 -10.05
CA ILE A 93 -14.24 -1.78 -8.72
C ILE A 93 -14.16 -0.48 -7.91
N PHE A 94 -12.99 0.18 -7.93
CA PHE A 94 -12.80 1.44 -7.21
C PHE A 94 -13.75 2.53 -7.72
N LYS A 95 -13.82 2.72 -9.04
CA LYS A 95 -14.66 3.75 -9.64
C LYS A 95 -16.14 3.48 -9.38
N THR A 96 -16.57 2.23 -9.53
CA THR A 96 -17.98 1.83 -9.50
C THR A 96 -18.54 1.77 -8.08
N PHE A 97 -17.83 1.12 -7.16
CA PHE A 97 -18.38 0.80 -5.84
C PHE A 97 -17.84 1.67 -4.70
N ILE A 98 -16.69 2.33 -4.90
CA ILE A 98 -16.09 3.19 -3.87
C ILE A 98 -16.29 4.65 -4.25
N ARG A 99 -15.65 5.11 -5.32
CA ARG A 99 -15.64 6.52 -5.72
C ARG A 99 -17.04 7.07 -6.01
N LYS A 100 -17.84 6.34 -6.80
CA LYS A 100 -19.22 6.77 -7.13
C LYS A 100 -20.07 6.96 -5.87
N ILE A 101 -19.98 6.04 -4.92
CA ILE A 101 -20.74 6.11 -3.66
C ILE A 101 -20.25 7.26 -2.80
N SER A 102 -18.94 7.44 -2.66
CA SER A 102 -18.37 8.56 -1.90
C SER A 102 -18.74 9.92 -2.49
N LEU A 103 -18.77 10.05 -3.82
CA LEU A 103 -19.26 11.27 -4.48
C LEU A 103 -20.74 11.53 -4.17
N GLY A 104 -21.60 10.50 -4.18
CA GLY A 104 -22.99 10.66 -3.76
C GLY A 104 -23.16 11.10 -2.30
N ILE A 105 -22.26 10.66 -1.41
CA ILE A 105 -22.23 11.15 -0.01
C ILE A 105 -21.83 12.63 0.03
N MET A 106 -20.81 13.03 -0.74
CA MET A 106 -20.38 14.44 -0.84
C MET A 106 -21.52 15.33 -1.36
N ASP A 107 -22.25 14.88 -2.38
CA ASP A 107 -23.37 15.61 -2.96
C ASP A 107 -24.54 15.75 -1.98
N SER A 108 -24.84 14.68 -1.22
CA SER A 108 -25.94 14.67 -0.24
C SER A 108 -25.61 15.37 1.08
N LYS A 109 -24.32 15.54 1.40
CA LYS A 109 -23.83 16.21 2.61
C LYS A 109 -22.69 17.19 2.27
N PRO A 110 -22.99 18.33 1.63
CA PRO A 110 -21.98 19.33 1.28
C PRO A 110 -21.20 19.80 2.51
N GLY A 111 -19.87 19.89 2.39
CA GLY A 111 -18.97 20.31 3.47
C GLY A 111 -18.59 19.21 4.46
N PHE A 112 -19.28 18.07 4.48
CA PHE A 112 -18.93 16.99 5.42
C PHE A 112 -17.59 16.32 5.09
N VAL A 113 -17.39 15.94 3.81
CA VAL A 113 -16.11 15.41 3.33
C VAL A 113 -15.33 16.53 2.68
N LEU A 114 -14.17 16.86 3.26
CA LEU A 114 -13.35 17.99 2.82
C LEU A 114 -12.39 17.60 1.70
N SER A 115 -11.92 16.35 1.70
CA SER A 115 -11.04 15.81 0.66
C SER A 115 -11.03 14.28 0.73
N ALA A 116 -11.02 13.62 -0.43
CA ALA A 116 -10.85 12.16 -0.54
C ALA A 116 -10.24 11.81 -1.90
N PHE A 117 -9.51 10.69 -1.94
CA PHE A 117 -8.88 10.13 -3.15
C PHE A 117 -7.76 10.97 -3.79
N THR A 118 -7.33 12.06 -3.15
CA THR A 118 -6.28 12.96 -3.67
C THR A 118 -5.07 13.07 -2.73
N ASP A 119 -5.09 12.36 -1.60
CA ASP A 119 -4.03 12.38 -0.59
C ASP A 119 -3.92 11.00 0.08
N ASN A 120 -2.97 10.84 1.00
CA ASN A 120 -2.70 9.63 1.77
C ASN A 120 -3.83 9.28 2.76
N ALA A 121 -4.75 10.20 3.03
CA ALA A 121 -5.88 10.01 3.93
C ALA A 121 -7.15 10.71 3.39
N GLY A 122 -8.32 10.31 3.90
CA GLY A 122 -9.57 11.02 3.68
C GLY A 122 -9.87 11.98 4.82
N PHE A 123 -10.45 13.14 4.53
CA PHE A 123 -10.69 14.22 5.49
C PHE A 123 -12.19 14.50 5.63
N ILE A 124 -12.64 14.63 6.88
CA ILE A 124 -14.01 15.03 7.23
C ILE A 124 -13.97 16.21 8.19
N GLU A 125 -14.93 17.12 8.09
CA GLU A 125 -15.07 18.20 9.07
C GLU A 125 -15.64 17.64 10.38
N ILE A 126 -15.02 18.00 11.51
CA ILE A 126 -15.48 17.60 12.84
C ILE A 126 -15.94 18.79 13.68
N ASP A 127 -15.37 19.97 13.42
CA ASP A 127 -15.76 21.26 14.00
C ASP A 127 -15.42 22.38 13.00
N PRO A 128 -16.01 23.58 13.11
CA PRO A 128 -15.71 24.67 12.20
C PRO A 128 -14.20 24.96 12.08
N GLY A 129 -13.64 24.71 10.90
CA GLY A 129 -12.21 24.92 10.60
C GLY A 129 -11.27 23.84 11.14
N LEU A 130 -11.80 22.74 11.69
CA LEU A 130 -11.04 21.59 12.16
C LEU A 130 -11.52 20.31 11.47
N ALA A 131 -10.58 19.56 10.91
CA ALA A 131 -10.83 18.31 10.23
C ALA A 131 -10.22 17.13 10.97
N ALA A 132 -10.90 15.98 10.88
CA ALA A 132 -10.28 14.69 11.13
C ALA A 132 -9.83 14.07 9.80
N CYS A 133 -8.65 13.45 9.79
CA CYS A 133 -8.21 12.61 8.68
C CYS A 133 -8.10 11.15 9.13
N LEU A 134 -8.51 10.24 8.26
CA LEU A 134 -8.57 8.80 8.55
C LEU A 134 -7.86 8.03 7.45
N LYS A 135 -7.04 7.06 7.87
CA LYS A 135 -6.38 6.11 6.99
C LYS A 135 -6.31 4.75 7.67
N VAL A 136 -6.50 3.71 6.87
CA VAL A 136 -6.31 2.32 7.26
C VAL A 136 -5.48 1.64 6.19
N GLU A 137 -4.49 0.86 6.63
CA GLU A 137 -3.64 0.04 5.77
C GLU A 137 -3.65 -1.41 6.25
N THR A 138 -3.09 -2.31 5.44
CA THR A 138 -2.87 -3.71 5.81
C THR A 138 -1.41 -4.08 5.70
N HIS A 139 -0.94 -4.97 6.57
CA HIS A 139 0.42 -5.50 6.50
C HIS A 139 0.45 -7.04 6.60
N ASN A 140 -0.45 -7.69 5.86
CA ASN A 140 -0.80 -9.11 5.98
C ASN A 140 0.39 -10.04 5.73
N HIS A 141 0.96 -9.98 4.52
CA HIS A 141 1.99 -10.92 4.09
C HIS A 141 3.29 -10.80 4.93
N PRO A 142 3.82 -9.59 5.20
CA PRO A 142 4.96 -9.46 6.10
C PRO A 142 4.65 -9.99 7.51
N SER A 143 3.46 -9.72 8.05
CA SER A 143 3.06 -10.24 9.36
C SER A 143 2.85 -11.76 9.41
N ALA A 144 2.65 -12.42 8.27
CA ALA A 144 2.64 -13.88 8.19
C ALA A 144 4.05 -14.47 8.35
N ILE A 145 5.08 -13.76 7.87
CA ILE A 145 6.47 -14.22 7.82
C ILE A 145 7.25 -13.78 9.08
N GLU A 146 7.12 -12.52 9.47
CA GLU A 146 7.69 -11.96 10.69
C GLU A 146 6.59 -11.11 11.37
N PRO A 147 5.88 -11.68 12.36
CA PRO A 147 4.69 -11.03 12.91
C PRO A 147 4.95 -9.72 13.66
N TYR A 148 6.10 -9.60 14.35
CA TYR A 148 6.41 -8.42 15.17
C TYR A 148 6.75 -7.23 14.29
N ALA A 149 7.83 -7.31 13.52
CA ALA A 149 8.30 -6.30 12.58
C ALA A 149 7.27 -6.03 11.49
N GLY A 150 6.59 -7.07 10.99
CA GLY A 150 5.50 -6.91 10.03
C GLY A 150 4.39 -6.00 10.58
N ALA A 151 3.87 -6.26 11.78
CA ALA A 151 2.80 -5.43 12.32
C ALA A 151 3.28 -4.05 12.81
N ASN A 152 4.50 -4.00 13.36
CA ASN A 152 5.16 -2.79 13.82
C ASN A 152 5.33 -1.78 12.66
N THR A 153 5.81 -2.24 11.51
CA THR A 153 5.94 -1.41 10.30
C THR A 153 4.59 -1.08 9.66
N GLY A 154 3.60 -1.97 9.77
CA GLY A 154 2.21 -1.69 9.38
C GLY A 154 1.61 -0.49 10.12
N LEU A 155 1.68 -0.49 11.46
CA LEU A 155 1.23 0.68 12.25
C LEU A 155 2.08 1.92 11.95
N GLY A 156 3.39 1.77 11.82
CA GLY A 156 4.26 2.88 11.48
C GLY A 156 3.97 3.50 10.12
N GLY A 157 3.58 2.70 9.12
CA GLY A 157 3.16 3.15 7.80
C GLY A 157 1.96 4.08 7.87
N VAL A 158 0.87 3.61 8.48
CA VAL A 158 -0.36 4.40 8.59
C VAL A 158 -0.18 5.66 9.46
N ILE A 159 0.68 5.64 10.48
CA ILE A 159 1.03 6.86 11.23
C ILE A 159 1.74 7.86 10.32
N ARG A 160 2.67 7.41 9.47
CA ARG A 160 3.35 8.28 8.50
C ARG A 160 2.40 8.82 7.43
N ASP A 161 1.41 8.05 7.00
CA ASP A 161 0.38 8.55 6.08
C ASP A 161 -0.39 9.71 6.69
N ILE A 162 -0.75 9.61 7.97
CA ILE A 162 -1.41 10.69 8.70
C ILE A 162 -0.47 11.89 8.89
N LEU A 163 0.79 11.67 9.29
CA LEU A 163 1.79 12.74 9.36
C LEU A 163 2.00 13.43 8.00
N GLY A 164 1.87 12.69 6.91
CA GLY A 164 1.97 13.19 5.56
C GLY A 164 0.66 13.72 4.98
N ALA A 165 -0.47 13.61 5.69
CA ALA A 165 -1.78 14.06 5.20
C ALA A 165 -1.88 15.58 5.28
N GLY A 166 -2.31 16.22 4.20
CA GLY A 166 -2.26 17.67 4.05
C GLY A 166 -0.84 18.21 4.27
N LYS A 167 -0.71 19.39 4.86
CA LYS A 167 0.61 19.95 5.22
C LYS A 167 1.15 19.45 6.56
N GLY A 168 0.59 18.36 7.09
CA GLY A 168 1.04 17.72 8.32
C GLY A 168 -0.07 17.59 9.36
N ALA A 169 -0.89 16.54 9.27
CA ALA A 169 -1.87 16.25 10.31
C ALA A 169 -1.19 15.65 11.56
N LYS A 170 -1.81 15.86 12.72
CA LYS A 170 -1.35 15.29 13.99
C LYS A 170 -2.07 13.96 14.25
N PRO A 171 -1.38 12.80 14.27
CA PRO A 171 -1.97 11.55 14.73
C PRO A 171 -2.46 11.65 16.18
N VAL A 172 -3.65 11.16 16.46
CA VAL A 172 -4.27 11.25 17.80
C VAL A 172 -4.76 9.92 18.34
N ALA A 173 -5.10 8.97 17.48
CA ALA A 173 -5.62 7.67 17.90
C ALA A 173 -5.43 6.62 16.82
N SER A 174 -5.17 5.38 17.22
CA SER A 174 -5.11 4.23 16.33
C SER A 174 -6.32 3.31 16.52
N LEU A 175 -6.70 2.61 15.45
CA LEU A 175 -7.75 1.60 15.46
C LEU A 175 -7.32 0.41 14.61
N ASP A 176 -7.22 -0.75 15.23
CA ASP A 176 -6.59 -1.92 14.60
C ASP A 176 -7.57 -3.10 14.55
N VAL A 177 -7.69 -3.74 13.39
CA VAL A 177 -8.53 -4.93 13.20
C VAL A 177 -7.64 -6.09 12.78
N PHE A 178 -7.67 -7.18 13.57
CA PHE A 178 -6.84 -8.34 13.31
C PHE A 178 -7.68 -9.59 13.07
N CYS A 179 -7.35 -10.33 12.01
CA CYS A 179 -7.94 -11.62 11.71
C CYS A 179 -6.84 -12.69 11.76
N PHE A 180 -7.02 -13.70 12.61
CA PHE A 180 -6.04 -14.76 12.83
C PHE A 180 -6.67 -16.14 12.67
N GLY A 181 -5.84 -17.13 12.38
CA GLY A 181 -6.18 -18.52 12.67
C GLY A 181 -6.48 -18.72 14.14
N ARG A 182 -7.24 -19.77 14.49
CA ARG A 182 -7.61 -20.01 15.88
C ARG A 182 -6.37 -20.28 16.77
N PRO A 183 -6.31 -19.71 17.99
CA PRO A 183 -5.15 -19.83 18.86
C PRO A 183 -4.96 -21.24 19.42
N ASP A 184 -6.02 -22.05 19.43
CA ASP A 184 -6.06 -23.45 19.86
C ASP A 184 -5.94 -24.45 18.70
N THR A 185 -5.62 -23.98 17.47
CA THR A 185 -5.29 -24.85 16.33
C THR A 185 -4.23 -25.85 16.75
N LYS A 186 -4.48 -27.14 16.50
CA LYS A 186 -3.51 -28.18 16.82
C LYS A 186 -2.42 -28.20 15.74
N PRO A 187 -1.14 -28.47 16.09
CA PRO A 187 -0.05 -28.51 15.12
C PRO A 187 -0.33 -29.43 13.92
N GLU A 188 -1.04 -30.54 14.13
CA GLU A 188 -1.36 -31.52 13.09
C GLU A 188 -2.38 -30.99 12.06
N GLN A 189 -3.11 -29.91 12.38
CA GLN A 189 -4.05 -29.26 11.47
C GLN A 189 -3.36 -28.27 10.51
N ILE A 190 -2.13 -27.86 10.82
CA ILE A 190 -1.33 -26.95 9.98
C ILE A 190 -0.64 -27.78 8.91
N ARG A 191 -1.07 -27.60 7.64
CA ARG A 191 -0.59 -28.42 6.51
C ARG A 191 0.69 -27.91 5.87
N ALA A 192 0.95 -26.62 5.99
CA ALA A 192 2.13 -25.98 5.43
C ALA A 192 3.33 -26.11 6.40
N LYS A 193 4.52 -26.36 5.85
CA LYS A 193 5.73 -26.63 6.64
C LYS A 193 6.36 -25.38 7.25
N ASP A 194 6.27 -24.25 6.55
CA ASP A 194 6.96 -23.00 6.90
C ASP A 194 5.96 -21.93 7.35
N VAL A 195 5.11 -22.27 8.32
CA VAL A 195 4.05 -21.39 8.81
C VAL A 195 4.13 -21.25 10.33
N ILE A 196 4.12 -20.01 10.79
CA ILE A 196 4.08 -19.69 12.20
C ILE A 196 2.70 -20.05 12.74
N HIS A 197 2.66 -20.79 13.85
CA HIS A 197 1.43 -21.15 14.53
C HIS A 197 0.55 -19.89 14.78
N PRO A 198 -0.79 -19.94 14.59
CA PRO A 198 -1.64 -18.75 14.71
C PRO A 198 -1.51 -17.99 16.03
N LEU A 199 -1.36 -18.71 17.15
CA LEU A 199 -1.04 -18.11 18.46
C LEU A 199 0.26 -17.29 18.45
N GLY A 200 1.29 -17.76 17.73
CA GLY A 200 2.56 -17.06 17.57
C GLY A 200 2.41 -15.80 16.72
N VAL A 201 1.69 -15.90 15.60
CA VAL A 201 1.34 -14.75 14.75
C VAL A 201 0.61 -13.68 15.56
N MET A 202 -0.48 -14.05 16.24
CA MET A 202 -1.26 -13.14 17.06
C MET A 202 -0.40 -12.43 18.12
N ARG A 203 0.43 -13.18 18.87
CA ARG A 203 1.29 -12.61 19.90
C ARG A 203 2.31 -11.63 19.33
N GLY A 204 2.92 -11.97 18.18
CA GLY A 204 3.90 -11.09 17.54
C GLY A 204 3.25 -9.84 16.97
N VAL A 205 2.12 -9.96 16.28
CA VAL A 205 1.35 -8.82 15.75
C VAL A 205 0.96 -7.84 16.86
N VAL A 206 0.32 -8.33 17.92
CA VAL A 206 -0.12 -7.49 19.04
C VAL A 206 1.07 -6.79 19.71
N ARG A 207 2.20 -7.48 19.89
CA ARG A 207 3.43 -6.86 20.42
C ARG A 207 3.98 -5.80 19.49
N GLY A 208 4.01 -6.06 18.18
CA GLY A 208 4.54 -5.16 17.17
C GLY A 208 3.79 -3.83 17.13
N VAL A 209 2.46 -3.90 17.03
CA VAL A 209 1.57 -2.72 17.05
C VAL A 209 1.69 -1.96 18.36
N ARG A 210 1.54 -2.66 19.51
CA ARG A 210 1.63 -2.06 20.84
C ARG A 210 2.94 -1.29 21.01
N ASP A 211 4.07 -1.91 20.65
CA ASP A 211 5.38 -1.32 20.87
C ASP A 211 5.60 -0.07 20.00
N TYR A 212 5.10 -0.05 18.75
CA TYR A 212 5.22 1.15 17.91
C TYR A 212 4.33 2.27 18.43
N GLY A 213 3.03 2.00 18.65
CA GLY A 213 2.07 2.99 19.13
C GLY A 213 2.46 3.59 20.47
N ASN A 214 2.86 2.76 21.44
CA ASN A 214 3.29 3.22 22.76
C ASN A 214 4.53 4.13 22.70
N ARG A 215 5.50 3.80 21.85
CA ARG A 215 6.72 4.62 21.69
C ARG A 215 6.44 5.94 20.98
N MET A 216 5.49 5.94 20.03
CA MET A 216 5.02 7.16 19.37
C MET A 216 4.09 8.01 20.25
N GLY A 217 3.60 7.45 21.37
CA GLY A 217 2.65 8.14 22.25
C GLY A 217 1.25 8.26 21.65
N ILE A 218 0.87 7.35 20.75
CA ILE A 218 -0.44 7.34 20.09
C ILE A 218 -1.25 6.15 20.63
N PRO A 219 -2.39 6.38 21.30
CA PRO A 219 -3.18 5.30 21.87
C PRO A 219 -3.95 4.52 20.81
N THR A 220 -3.94 3.19 20.88
CA THR A 220 -4.96 2.36 20.20
C THR A 220 -6.25 2.42 21.00
N VAL A 221 -7.27 3.11 20.48
CA VAL A 221 -8.52 3.42 21.19
C VAL A 221 -9.66 2.46 20.86
N GLY A 222 -9.49 1.63 19.83
CA GLY A 222 -10.51 0.69 19.38
C GLY A 222 -9.94 -0.35 18.44
N GLY A 223 -10.76 -1.32 18.08
CA GLY A 223 -10.35 -2.40 17.20
C GLY A 223 -11.26 -3.60 17.28
N ALA A 224 -10.86 -4.67 16.58
CA ALA A 224 -11.52 -5.96 16.66
C ALA A 224 -10.52 -7.10 16.44
N ILE A 225 -10.81 -8.26 17.02
CA ILE A 225 -10.09 -9.50 16.74
C ILE A 225 -11.10 -10.53 16.25
N GLN A 226 -10.84 -11.11 15.09
CA GLN A 226 -11.63 -12.19 14.52
C GLN A 226 -10.77 -13.45 14.36
N PHE A 227 -11.35 -14.59 14.71
CA PHE A 227 -10.72 -15.89 14.52
C PHE A 227 -11.47 -16.70 13.47
N ASP A 228 -10.74 -17.19 12.47
CA ASP A 228 -11.25 -18.11 11.46
C ASP A 228 -10.09 -18.98 10.92
N ASP A 229 -10.37 -20.25 10.64
CA ASP A 229 -9.35 -21.21 10.19
C ASP A 229 -8.73 -20.80 8.84
N THR A 230 -9.44 -20.03 8.02
CA THR A 230 -8.94 -19.49 6.74
C THR A 230 -7.78 -18.51 6.90
N PHE A 231 -7.62 -17.89 8.07
CA PHE A 231 -6.51 -16.97 8.38
C PHE A 231 -5.28 -17.66 8.98
N CYS A 232 -5.25 -19.00 9.00
CA CYS A 232 -4.12 -19.76 9.55
C CYS A 232 -2.80 -19.52 8.81
N TYR A 233 -2.87 -19.24 7.50
CA TYR A 233 -1.68 -19.14 6.63
C TYR A 233 -1.36 -17.70 6.22
N ASN A 234 -2.36 -16.82 6.27
CA ASN A 234 -2.20 -15.41 5.97
C ASN A 234 -3.16 -14.64 6.88
N PRO A 235 -2.67 -13.98 7.94
CA PRO A 235 -3.50 -13.17 8.80
C PRO A 235 -3.96 -11.91 8.05
N LEU A 236 -5.02 -11.28 8.54
CA LEU A 236 -5.32 -9.90 8.16
C LEU A 236 -4.89 -8.98 9.31
N VAL A 237 -4.01 -8.04 9.01
CA VAL A 237 -3.47 -7.08 9.98
C VAL A 237 -3.79 -5.69 9.48
N PHE A 238 -4.98 -5.20 9.82
CA PHE A 238 -5.40 -3.84 9.52
C PHE A 238 -4.91 -2.91 10.62
N CYS A 239 -4.12 -1.90 10.24
CA CYS A 239 -3.69 -0.84 11.13
C CYS A 239 -4.32 0.48 10.66
N GLY A 240 -5.01 1.16 11.56
CA GLY A 240 -5.69 2.42 11.29
C GLY A 240 -5.15 3.54 12.17
N THR A 241 -5.13 4.75 11.65
CA THR A 241 -4.80 5.94 12.44
C THR A 241 -5.69 7.10 12.04
N ALA A 242 -6.19 7.80 13.06
CA ALA A 242 -6.88 9.06 12.95
C ALA A 242 -5.93 10.20 13.28
N GLY A 243 -6.02 11.29 12.53
CA GLY A 243 -5.34 12.54 12.82
C GLY A 243 -6.28 13.72 12.81
N VAL A 244 -5.80 14.86 13.30
CA VAL A 244 -6.51 16.14 13.24
C VAL A 244 -5.64 17.18 12.55
N ILE A 245 -6.30 18.08 11.81
CA ILE A 245 -5.64 19.14 11.04
C ILE A 245 -6.58 20.34 10.88
N PRO A 246 -6.07 21.59 10.91
CA PRO A 246 -6.87 22.74 10.49
C PRO A 246 -7.31 22.59 9.03
N SER A 247 -8.57 22.88 8.71
CA SER A 247 -9.10 22.67 7.35
C SER A 247 -8.33 23.47 6.28
N SER A 248 -7.72 24.60 6.65
CA SER A 248 -6.87 25.43 5.77
C SER A 248 -5.56 24.76 5.35
N GLU A 249 -5.11 23.73 6.08
CA GLU A 249 -3.83 23.05 5.84
C GLU A 249 -4.00 21.73 5.07
N ILE A 250 -5.21 21.40 4.62
CA ILE A 250 -5.48 20.17 3.85
C ILE A 250 -4.88 20.24 2.44
N ALA A 251 -5.01 21.37 1.75
CA ALA A 251 -4.55 21.50 0.37
C ALA A 251 -3.02 21.51 0.28
N LYS A 252 -2.47 20.68 -0.62
CA LYS A 252 -1.04 20.63 -0.93
C LYS A 252 -0.74 21.31 -2.25
N GLU A 253 0.42 21.94 -2.33
CA GLU A 253 0.96 22.50 -3.56
C GLU A 253 2.48 22.31 -3.61
N VAL A 254 2.99 21.95 -4.79
CA VAL A 254 4.42 21.87 -5.07
C VAL A 254 4.72 22.80 -6.23
N ILE A 255 5.56 23.80 -5.99
CA ILE A 255 5.93 24.80 -7.01
C ILE A 255 7.43 24.76 -7.32
N PRO A 256 7.86 25.22 -8.52
CA PRO A 256 9.27 25.36 -8.84
C PRO A 256 10.03 26.15 -7.78
N GLY A 257 11.19 25.65 -7.37
CA GLY A 257 12.03 26.26 -6.32
C GLY A 257 11.86 25.65 -4.93
N HIS A 258 10.82 24.84 -4.70
CA HIS A 258 10.75 24.02 -3.48
C HIS A 258 11.91 23.03 -3.40
N LEU A 259 12.42 22.82 -2.17
CA LEU A 259 13.44 21.81 -1.90
C LEU A 259 12.76 20.46 -1.63
N ILE A 260 13.38 19.37 -2.12
CA ILE A 260 12.98 18.00 -1.80
C ILE A 260 13.86 17.54 -0.63
N ILE A 261 13.23 17.14 0.47
CA ILE A 261 13.91 16.75 1.72
C ILE A 261 13.52 15.30 2.05
N ALA A 262 14.50 14.50 2.49
CA ALA A 262 14.34 13.12 2.94
C ALA A 262 14.97 12.95 4.33
#